data_AF-V8NK74-F1
#
_entry.id   AF-V8NK74-F1
#
_cell.length_a   1.000
_cell.length_b   1.000
_cell.length_c   1.000
_cell.angle_alpha   90.00
_cell.angle_beta   90.00
_cell.angle_gamma   90.00
#
_symmetry.space_group_name_H-M   'P 1'
#
loop_
_entity.id
_entity.type
_entity.pdbx_description
1 polymer ?
#
loop_
_entity_poly.entity_id
_entity_poly.type
_entity_poly.pdbx_seq_one_letter_code
_entity_poly.pdbx_strand_id
1 'polypeptide(L)'
;MIWSECKEIWEEGPREYVMHLWNLLDFGMLSIFVASFTARFMAFLKATEAQQYVDLFVQDNDLTRSKWLPSDPQIISEGLYAIAVVLSFSRIAYILPANESFGPLQISLGRTVKDIFKFMVIFIMVFLAFMIGMFNLYSYYLGAKYNPAFT
;
A
#
# COMPACT_ATOMS: atom_id res chain seq x y z
N MET A 1 6.32 -2.21 -18.71
CA MET A 1 6.85 -1.95 -17.35
C MET A 1 7.23 -3.25 -16.65
N ILE A 2 6.33 -4.19 -16.37
CA ILE A 2 6.74 -5.45 -15.71
C ILE A 2 7.84 -6.19 -16.48
N TRP A 3 7.67 -6.36 -17.80
CA TRP A 3 8.68 -7.01 -18.64
C TRP A 3 10.03 -6.28 -18.65
N SER A 4 10.03 -4.94 -18.63
CA SER A 4 11.28 -4.17 -18.63
C SER A 4 12.04 -4.33 -17.32
N GLU A 5 11.33 -4.32 -16.18
CA GLU A 5 11.94 -4.57 -14.86
C GLU A 5 12.45 -6.01 -14.73
N CYS A 6 11.71 -7.00 -15.24
CA CYS A 6 12.19 -8.39 -15.28
C CYS A 6 13.49 -8.51 -16.08
N LYS A 7 13.59 -7.77 -17.20
CA LYS A 7 14.80 -7.74 -18.02
C LYS A 7 15.96 -7.05 -17.27
N GLU A 8 15.70 -5.94 -16.61
CA GLU A 8 16.68 -5.20 -15.81
C GLU A 8 17.25 -6.07 -14.67
N ILE A 9 16.39 -6.76 -13.92
CA ILE A 9 16.80 -7.71 -12.87
C ILE A 9 17.69 -8.83 -13.44
N TRP A 10 17.38 -9.30 -14.65
CA TRP A 10 18.14 -10.36 -15.31
C TRP A 10 19.51 -9.89 -15.79
N GLU A 11 19.61 -8.65 -16.29
CA GLU A 11 20.85 -8.07 -16.82
C GLU A 11 21.79 -7.56 -15.70
N GLU A 12 21.27 -6.87 -14.69
CA GLU A 12 22.07 -6.29 -13.59
C GLU A 12 22.36 -7.31 -12.47
N GLY A 13 21.48 -8.31 -12.33
CA GLY A 13 21.51 -9.29 -11.25
C GLY A 13 20.83 -8.80 -9.97
N PRO A 14 20.33 -9.73 -9.13
CA PRO A 14 19.44 -9.38 -8.02
C PRO A 14 20.12 -8.60 -6.89
N ARG A 15 21.45 -8.72 -6.73
CA ARG A 15 22.18 -8.03 -5.66
C ARG A 15 22.32 -6.53 -5.95
N GLU A 16 22.60 -6.18 -7.20
CA GLU A 16 22.76 -4.77 -7.60
C GLU A 16 21.39 -4.08 -7.62
N TYR A 17 20.37 -4.79 -8.12
CA TYR A 17 19.00 -4.28 -8.17
C TYR A 17 18.47 -3.85 -6.80
N VAL A 18 18.67 -4.66 -5.74
CA VAL A 18 18.17 -4.33 -4.39
C VAL A 18 18.95 -3.22 -3.68
N MET A 19 20.17 -2.89 -4.14
CA MET A 19 20.93 -1.76 -3.58
C MET A 19 20.34 -0.42 -4.02
N HIS A 20 19.63 -0.38 -5.15
CA HIS A 20 18.93 0.79 -5.64
C HIS A 20 17.50 0.85 -5.05
N LEU A 21 17.31 1.70 -4.04
CA LEU A 21 16.02 1.88 -3.35
C LEU A 21 14.87 2.23 -4.31
N TRP A 22 15.18 2.95 -5.39
CA TRP A 22 14.24 3.34 -6.43
C TRP A 22 13.70 2.14 -7.22
N ASN A 23 14.59 1.21 -7.58
CA ASN A 23 14.22 -0.04 -8.25
C ASN A 23 13.32 -0.91 -7.34
N LEU A 24 13.61 -0.95 -6.04
CA LEU A 24 12.75 -1.62 -5.07
C LEU A 24 11.35 -0.99 -4.97
N LEU A 25 11.26 0.35 -5.03
CA LEU A 25 9.98 1.06 -5.06
C LEU A 25 9.19 0.69 -6.31
N ASP A 26 9.82 0.70 -7.49
CA ASP A 26 9.17 0.37 -8.75
C ASP A 26 8.70 -1.09 -8.82
N PHE A 27 9.53 -2.03 -8.37
CA PHE A 27 9.12 -3.43 -8.21
C PHE A 27 7.93 -3.57 -7.26
N GLY A 28 7.99 -2.89 -6.11
CA GLY A 28 6.92 -2.89 -5.12
C GLY A 28 5.60 -2.38 -5.69
N MET A 29 5.61 -1.23 -6.37
CA MET A 29 4.44 -0.65 -7.01
C MET A 29 3.83 -1.58 -8.07
N LEU A 30 4.66 -2.19 -8.93
CA LEU A 30 4.18 -3.15 -9.93
C LEU A 30 3.61 -4.42 -9.30
N SER A 31 4.23 -4.92 -8.22
CA SER A 31 3.72 -6.07 -7.48
C SER A 31 2.34 -5.81 -6.88
N ILE A 32 2.11 -4.60 -6.34
CA ILE A 32 0.82 -4.19 -5.79
C ILE A 32 -0.23 -4.06 -6.91
N PHE A 33 0.14 -3.53 -8.08
CA PHE A 33 -0.75 -3.54 -9.25
C PHE A 33 -1.18 -4.95 -9.64
N VAL A 34 -0.23 -5.89 -9.74
CA VAL A 34 -0.53 -7.30 -10.07
C VAL A 34 -1.41 -7.93 -8.99
N ALA A 35 -1.12 -7.70 -7.71
CA ALA A 35 -1.94 -8.18 -6.60
C ALA A 35 -3.38 -7.63 -6.64
N SER A 36 -3.55 -6.35 -6.96
CA SER A 36 -4.86 -5.72 -7.14
C SER A 36 -5.65 -6.37 -8.30
N PHE A 37 -5.03 -6.51 -9.47
CA PHE A 37 -5.70 -7.09 -10.64
C PHE A 37 -6.05 -8.57 -10.44
N THR A 38 -5.18 -9.34 -9.79
CA THR A 38 -5.46 -10.75 -9.46
C THR A 38 -6.59 -10.89 -8.46
N ALA A 39 -6.64 -10.06 -7.41
CA ALA A 39 -7.76 -10.03 -6.46
C ALA A 39 -9.10 -9.68 -7.15
N ARG A 40 -9.08 -8.69 -8.05
CA ARG A 40 -10.26 -8.30 -8.84
C ARG A 40 -10.69 -9.41 -9.80
N PHE A 41 -9.74 -10.10 -10.43
CA PHE A 41 -10.02 -11.23 -11.31
C PHE A 41 -10.66 -12.40 -10.53
N MET A 42 -10.14 -12.73 -9.34
CA MET A 42 -10.73 -13.74 -8.47
C MET A 42 -12.16 -13.37 -8.04
N ALA A 43 -12.40 -12.09 -7.71
CA ALA A 43 -13.75 -11.59 -7.42
C ALA A 43 -14.70 -11.76 -8.61
N PHE A 44 -14.22 -11.44 -9.82
CA PHE A 44 -14.99 -11.59 -11.05
C PHE A 44 -15.34 -13.05 -11.35
N LEU A 45 -14.41 -14.00 -11.18
CA LEU A 45 -14.68 -15.43 -11.40
C LEU A 45 -15.78 -15.94 -10.45
N LYS A 46 -15.66 -15.64 -9.15
CA LYS A 46 -16.67 -16.04 -8.16
C LYS A 46 -18.03 -15.40 -8.41
N ALA A 47 -18.05 -14.12 -8.80
CA ALA A 47 -19.28 -13.43 -9.16
C ALA A 47 -19.94 -14.05 -10.40
N THR A 48 -19.14 -14.45 -11.40
CA THR A 48 -19.65 -15.09 -12.63
C THR A 48 -20.25 -16.46 -12.32
N GLU A 49 -19.58 -17.27 -11.51
CA GLU A 49 -20.08 -18.58 -11.05
C GLU A 49 -21.39 -18.44 -10.26
N ALA A 50 -21.45 -17.47 -9.34
CA ALA A 50 -22.66 -17.19 -8.57
C ALA A 50 -23.82 -16.68 -9.45
N GLN A 51 -23.53 -15.82 -10.44
CA GLN A 51 -24.55 -15.28 -11.33
C GLN A 51 -25.21 -16.38 -12.19
N GLN A 52 -24.43 -17.34 -12.68
CA GLN A 52 -24.95 -18.49 -13.44
C GLN A 52 -25.92 -19.34 -12.62
N TYR A 53 -25.68 -19.46 -11.31
CA TYR A 53 -26.56 -20.18 -10.40
C TYR A 53 -27.83 -19.39 -10.05
N VAL A 54 -27.69 -18.09 -9.79
CA VAL A 54 -28.80 -17.20 -9.41
C VAL A 54 -29.80 -17.01 -10.55
N ASP A 55 -29.32 -16.84 -11.79
CA ASP A 55 -30.17 -16.66 -12.99
C ASP A 55 -31.12 -17.86 -13.23
N LEU A 56 -30.77 -19.03 -12.70
CA LEU A 56 -31.58 -20.26 -12.79
C LEU A 56 -32.56 -20.45 -11.63
N PHE A 57 -32.29 -19.91 -10.43
CA PHE A 57 -32.97 -20.36 -9.20
C PHE A 57 -33.44 -19.27 -8.22
N VAL A 58 -33.02 -17.99 -8.34
CA VAL A 58 -33.32 -16.96 -7.32
C VAL A 58 -33.71 -15.62 -7.95
N GLN A 59 -34.80 -15.02 -7.46
CA GLN A 59 -35.41 -13.79 -8.00
C GLN A 59 -35.04 -12.50 -7.22
N ASP A 60 -34.37 -12.64 -6.07
CA ASP A 60 -34.02 -11.51 -5.19
C ASP A 60 -32.52 -11.21 -5.26
N ASN A 61 -32.18 -10.01 -5.75
CA ASN A 61 -30.80 -9.59 -6.11
C ASN A 61 -30.28 -8.48 -5.18
N ASP A 62 -30.55 -8.57 -3.88
CA ASP A 62 -30.16 -7.50 -2.95
C ASP A 62 -28.69 -7.64 -2.46
N LEU A 63 -27.75 -7.61 -3.41
CA LEU A 63 -26.28 -7.67 -3.25
C LEU A 63 -25.67 -6.27 -3.03
N THR A 64 -26.21 -5.53 -2.07
CA THR A 64 -25.74 -4.18 -1.73
C THR A 64 -24.36 -4.21 -1.04
N ARG A 65 -23.49 -3.24 -1.37
CA ARG A 65 -22.12 -3.10 -0.83
C ARG A 65 -22.07 -3.09 0.71
N SER A 66 -23.14 -2.64 1.37
CA SER A 66 -23.25 -2.62 2.83
C SER A 66 -23.27 -4.02 3.47
N LYS A 67 -23.61 -5.07 2.71
CA LYS A 67 -23.69 -6.46 3.19
C LYS A 67 -22.44 -7.28 2.86
N TRP A 68 -21.45 -6.67 2.23
CA TRP A 68 -20.20 -7.35 1.85
C TRP A 68 -19.41 -7.75 3.09
N LEU A 69 -18.71 -8.88 3.01
CA LEU A 69 -17.81 -9.28 4.08
C LEU A 69 -16.63 -8.31 4.12
N PRO A 70 -16.13 -7.93 5.31
CA PRO A 70 -14.98 -7.03 5.43
C PRO A 70 -13.72 -7.53 4.71
N SER A 71 -13.60 -8.83 4.49
CA SER A 71 -12.48 -9.50 3.81
C SER A 71 -12.73 -9.78 2.33
N ASP A 72 -13.73 -9.15 1.71
CA ASP A 72 -14.07 -9.45 0.32
C ASP A 72 -12.92 -9.07 -0.65
N PRO A 73 -12.55 -9.96 -1.59
CA PRO A 73 -11.44 -9.72 -2.52
C PRO A 73 -11.60 -8.44 -3.35
N GLN A 74 -12.84 -8.02 -3.59
CA GLN A 74 -13.17 -6.78 -4.28
C GLN A 74 -12.70 -5.55 -3.49
N ILE A 75 -12.97 -5.49 -2.18
CA ILE A 75 -12.56 -4.38 -1.30
C ILE A 75 -11.04 -4.33 -1.19
N ILE A 76 -10.40 -5.49 -1.03
CA ILE A 76 -8.94 -5.60 -0.98
C ILE A 76 -8.33 -5.09 -2.29
N SER A 77 -8.91 -5.45 -3.45
CA SER A 77 -8.43 -4.98 -4.75
C SER A 77 -8.52 -3.46 -4.88
N GLU A 78 -9.60 -2.83 -4.42
CA GLU A 78 -9.77 -1.37 -4.46
C GLU A 78 -8.73 -0.65 -3.58
N GLY A 79 -8.46 -1.18 -2.39
CA GLY A 79 -7.45 -0.63 -1.48
C GLY A 79 -6.02 -0.74 -2.06
N LEU A 80 -5.65 -1.92 -2.57
CA LEU A 80 -4.35 -2.13 -3.20
C LEU A 80 -4.19 -1.26 -4.46
N TYR A 81 -5.25 -1.14 -5.27
CA TYR A 81 -5.24 -0.27 -6.45
C TYR A 81 -4.98 1.19 -6.07
N ALA A 82 -5.67 1.70 -5.04
CA ALA A 82 -5.47 3.08 -4.59
C ALA A 82 -4.03 3.34 -4.11
N ILE A 83 -3.44 2.40 -3.35
CA ILE A 83 -2.04 2.47 -2.93
C ILE A 83 -1.11 2.47 -4.15
N ALA A 84 -1.32 1.57 -5.11
CA ALA A 84 -0.52 1.48 -6.32
C ALA A 84 -0.59 2.76 -7.17
N VAL A 85 -1.77 3.38 -7.26
CA VAL A 85 -1.95 4.66 -7.97
C VAL A 85 -1.13 5.77 -7.31
N VAL A 86 -1.18 5.89 -5.97
CA VAL A 86 -0.36 6.89 -5.24
C VAL A 86 1.13 6.63 -5.44
N LEU A 87 1.57 5.37 -5.33
CA LEU A 87 2.97 5.01 -5.58
C LEU A 87 3.38 5.28 -7.03
N SER A 88 2.49 5.15 -8.01
CA SER A 88 2.84 5.40 -9.41
C SER A 88 3.23 6.86 -9.68
N PHE A 89 2.69 7.82 -8.91
CA PHE A 89 3.10 9.23 -9.00
C PHE A 89 4.53 9.48 -8.53
N SER A 90 5.13 8.62 -7.67
CA SER A 90 6.52 8.81 -7.25
C SER A 90 7.51 8.67 -8.41
N ARG A 91 7.11 8.03 -9.52
CA ARG A 91 7.94 7.89 -10.73
C ARG A 91 8.26 9.24 -11.40
N ILE A 92 7.52 10.31 -11.09
CA ILE A 92 7.86 11.64 -11.59
C ILE A 92 9.27 12.09 -11.16
N ALA A 93 9.74 11.56 -10.01
CA ALA A 93 11.09 11.78 -9.50
C ALA A 93 12.20 11.32 -10.45
N TYR A 94 11.92 10.42 -11.42
CA TYR A 94 12.91 10.03 -12.42
C TYR A 94 13.13 11.09 -13.51
N ILE A 95 12.14 11.95 -13.75
CA ILE A 95 12.17 12.96 -14.81
C ILE A 95 12.67 14.31 -14.27
N LEU A 96 12.41 14.60 -12.99
CA LEU A 96 12.80 15.82 -12.29
C LEU A 96 14.31 16.21 -12.42
N PRO A 97 15.28 15.27 -12.40
CA PRO A 97 16.70 15.62 -12.54
C PRO A 97 17.08 16.16 -13.92
N ALA A 98 16.27 15.92 -14.96
CA ALA A 98 16.56 16.35 -16.32
C ALA A 98 16.45 17.88 -16.51
N ASN A 99 15.87 18.59 -15.54
CA ASN A 99 15.75 20.05 -15.56
C ASN A 99 16.84 20.70 -14.67
N GLU A 100 17.51 21.72 -15.22
CA GLU A 100 18.60 22.46 -14.57
C GLU A 100 18.23 23.03 -13.20
N SER A 101 16.98 23.49 -13.05
CA SER A 101 16.49 24.06 -11.79
C SER A 101 16.06 23.01 -10.75
N PHE A 102 15.54 21.86 -11.18
CA PHE A 102 14.98 20.85 -10.27
C PHE A 102 15.98 19.78 -9.83
N GLY A 103 17.07 19.56 -10.58
CA GLY A 103 18.12 18.60 -10.22
C GLY A 103 18.76 18.87 -8.85
N PRO A 104 19.30 20.08 -8.59
CA PRO A 104 19.90 20.41 -7.28
C PRO A 104 18.90 20.29 -6.12
N LEU A 105 17.64 20.66 -6.36
CA LEU A 105 16.57 20.58 -5.37
C LEU A 105 16.30 19.12 -4.96
N GLN A 106 16.21 18.20 -5.92
CA GLN A 106 15.98 16.79 -5.65
C GLN A 106 17.14 16.14 -4.89
N ILE A 107 18.38 16.51 -5.22
CA ILE A 107 19.57 16.02 -4.49
C ILE A 107 19.55 16.50 -3.04
N SER A 108 19.20 17.77 -2.82
CA SER A 108 19.07 18.34 -1.47
C SER A 108 17.99 17.61 -0.66
N LEU A 109 16.80 17.41 -1.25
CA LEU A 109 15.70 16.67 -0.64
C LEU A 109 16.09 15.23 -0.30
N GLY A 110 16.80 14.53 -1.20
CA GLY A 110 17.27 13.17 -0.94
C GLY A 110 18.23 13.07 0.26
N ARG A 111 19.05 14.11 0.50
CA ARG A 111 19.95 14.16 1.67
C ARG A 111 19.19 14.43 2.96
N THR A 112 18.26 15.39 2.96
CA THR A 112 17.47 15.72 4.17
C THR A 112 16.57 14.56 4.59
N VAL A 113 15.97 13.83 3.63
CA VAL A 113 15.19 12.62 3.93
C VAL A 113 16.03 11.55 4.62
N LYS A 114 17.27 11.31 4.14
CA LYS A 114 18.20 10.38 4.80
C LYS A 114 18.53 10.81 6.24
N ASP A 115 18.66 12.11 6.48
CA ASP A 115 18.90 12.61 7.83
C ASP A 115 17.66 12.49 8.73
N ILE A 116 16.44 12.71 8.21
CA ILE A 116 15.18 12.49 8.93
C ILE A 116 15.07 11.03 9.40
N PHE A 117 15.44 10.06 8.57
CA PHE A 117 15.41 8.63 8.95
C PHE A 117 16.27 8.31 10.17
N LYS A 118 17.38 9.03 10.38
CA LYS A 118 18.22 8.86 11.58
C LYS A 118 17.48 9.28 12.84
N PHE A 119 16.74 10.39 12.78
CA PHE A 119 15.95 10.89 13.92
C PHE A 119 14.65 10.09 14.15
N MET A 120 14.10 9.48 13.10
CA MET A 120 12.91 8.63 13.19
C MET A 120 13.05 7.49 14.19
N VAL A 121 14.26 6.93 14.34
CA VAL A 121 14.50 5.83 15.30
C VAL A 121 14.23 6.27 16.75
N ILE A 122 14.75 7.45 17.14
CA ILE A 122 14.52 8.01 18.48
C ILE A 122 13.05 8.37 18.65
N PHE A 123 12.44 8.95 17.61
CA PHE A 123 11.02 9.30 17.63
C PHE A 123 10.13 8.08 17.86
N ILE A 124 10.35 6.97 17.14
CA ILE A 124 9.59 5.73 17.29
C ILE A 124 9.77 5.14 18.70
N MET A 125 11.00 5.17 19.25
CA MET A 125 11.25 4.69 20.61
C MET A 125 10.45 5.46 21.66
N VAL A 126 10.47 6.79 21.58
CA VAL A 126 9.68 7.65 22.49
C VAL A 126 8.18 7.42 22.27
N PHE A 127 7.73 7.40 21.01
CA PHE A 127 6.33 7.18 20.65
C PHE A 127 5.79 5.86 21.23
N LEU A 128 6.54 4.76 21.09
CA LEU A 128 6.15 3.45 21.62
C LEU A 128 6.14 3.43 23.16
N ALA A 129 7.09 4.08 23.83
CA ALA A 129 7.11 4.18 25.29
C ALA A 129 5.85 4.88 25.81
N PHE A 130 5.47 6.00 25.19
CA PHE A 130 4.22 6.70 25.50
C PHE A 130 2.98 5.88 25.15
N MET A 131 2.97 5.22 23.98
CA MET A 131 1.85 4.38 23.54
C MET A 131 1.57 3.27 24.57
N ILE A 132 2.60 2.56 25.02
CA ILE A 132 2.48 1.50 26.03
C ILE A 132 2.05 2.08 27.38
N GLY A 133 2.63 3.21 27.81
CA GLY A 133 2.26 3.87 29.05
C GLY A 133 0.79 4.29 29.09
N MET A 134 0.31 4.89 27.99
CA MET A 134 -1.09 5.30 27.85
C MET A 134 -2.03 4.09 27.75
N PHE A 135 -1.67 3.06 26.98
CA PHE A 135 -2.44 1.83 26.89
C PHE A 135 -2.62 1.18 28.27
N ASN A 136 -1.55 1.03 29.05
CA ASN A 136 -1.61 0.43 30.39
C ASN A 136 -2.43 1.27 31.37
N LEU A 137 -2.31 2.60 31.34
CA LEU A 137 -3.08 3.50 32.21
C LEU A 137 -4.59 3.41 31.93
N TYR A 138 -4.95 3.34 30.65
CA TYR A 138 -6.33 3.47 30.20
C TYR A 138 -7.02 2.13 29.89
N SER A 139 -6.32 1.01 29.91
CA SER A 139 -6.86 -0.34 29.65
C SER A 139 -8.02 -0.69 30.59
N TYR A 140 -7.90 -0.36 31.87
CA TYR A 140 -8.93 -0.66 32.88
C TYR A 140 -10.21 0.18 32.76
N TYR A 141 -10.18 1.28 32.01
CA TYR A 141 -11.31 2.21 31.88
C TYR A 141 -12.15 1.94 30.63
N LEU A 142 -12.16 0.70 30.15
CA LEU A 142 -12.96 0.29 28.99
C LEU A 142 -14.46 0.48 29.30
N GLY A 143 -15.17 1.31 28.53
CA GLY A 143 -16.59 1.60 28.72
C GLY A 143 -16.94 2.74 29.69
N ALA A 144 -15.95 3.30 30.41
CA ALA A 144 -16.13 4.45 31.31
C ALA A 144 -15.56 5.77 30.73
N LYS A 145 -15.24 5.78 29.43
CA LYS A 145 -14.67 6.92 28.71
C LYS A 145 -15.68 7.51 27.73
N TYR A 146 -15.60 8.83 27.55
CA TYR A 146 -16.38 9.54 26.51
C TYR A 146 -15.86 9.27 25.09
N ASN A 147 -14.53 9.11 24.91
CA ASN A 147 -13.90 8.84 23.62
C ASN A 147 -13.38 7.39 23.57
N PRO A 148 -13.63 6.64 22.47
CA PRO A 148 -13.15 5.26 22.30
C PRO A 148 -11.62 5.10 22.16
N ALA A 149 -10.84 6.18 22.04
CA ALA A 149 -9.38 6.08 21.94
C ALA A 149 -8.72 5.45 23.19
N PHE A 150 -7.50 4.90 23.03
CA PHE A 150 -6.69 4.29 24.11
C PHE A 150 -7.30 3.04 24.76
N THR A 151 -7.94 2.20 23.96
CA THR A 151 -8.38 0.84 24.30
C THR A 151 -7.60 -0.20 23.54
#